data_AF-A0A2R6R6L3-F1
#
_entry.id   AF-A0A2R6R6L3-F1
#
_cell.length_a   1.000
_cell.length_b   1.000
_cell.length_c   1.000
_cell.angle_alpha   90.00
_cell.angle_beta   90.00
_cell.angle_gamma   90.00
#
_symmetry.space_group_name_H-M   'P 1'
#
loop_
_entity.id
_entity.type
_entity.pdbx_description
1 polymer ?
#
loop_
_entity_poly.entity_id
_entity_poly.type
_entity_poly.pdbx_seq_one_letter_code
_entity_poly.pdbx_strand_id
1 'polypeptide(L)'
;MSMYGRDPWGGPLEIHAADSATDDDRSRNLDFDKAALSRPLDETQQSWLLGPGEQKKKKYVDLGCIIVSRQIFLWTVGIILAAGFLAGFITLIVKTVPRHHRPHPPPDNYTVALHKALQFFNAQRSGKLPKHNNVSWRGNSCLNDGKSDSSSVIKDLVGGYYDAGDAIKFNFPASFAMTMLSWSVIEYSPKYEAAGELNHVKDVIKWGTDYFLKTFNSSADTIDRIAAQVGVGDTSGGSTPNDHSCWMRPEDIDYARPVYECHSCSDLAAEMAAALASASIVFKDNKAYSQKLVHGARTLFKFSRDQRGRYSAGGTDAAIFYNSTNYYDEFVWGAAWLYYATGNTSYLQLATHPRIAKHAGAFWRSPDYGVLSWDNKLAGAQVLLSRLRLFLSPGYPYEEILRTFHNQTNVVMCSYLPFFTSFNRTKGGLIQLNHGRPQPLQYVVNAAFLATLYSDYLTAADTPGWYCGPNFYSTGHLRKFAETQIDYILGGNPKGMSYVVGFGNHYPRHVHHRGASIPKNKIKYNCKGGWKWRDTSKSNPNTLVGAMVAGPDKHDGFHDVRTNYNYTEPTLAGNAGLVAALVALSGDTDVGIDKNTMFSAVPPMSPTPPPPPAPWKP
;
A
#
# COMPACT_ATOMS: atom_id res chain seq x y z
N MET A 1 -20.39 53.58 4.07
CA MET A 1 -19.22 54.48 4.22
C MET A 1 -17.97 53.70 3.80
N SER A 2 -16.99 54.37 3.17
CA SER A 2 -15.80 53.78 2.51
C SER A 2 -15.02 52.80 3.41
N MET A 3 -14.44 51.68 2.97
CA MET A 3 -13.80 51.26 1.70
C MET A 3 -12.35 51.76 1.49
N TYR A 4 -11.54 50.91 0.83
CA TYR A 4 -10.09 50.94 0.56
C TYR A 4 -9.18 50.43 1.69
N GLY A 5 -8.20 49.54 1.46
CA GLY A 5 -7.71 48.94 0.20
C GLY A 5 -6.26 49.32 -0.08
N ARG A 6 -5.32 48.42 0.24
CA ARG A 6 -3.91 48.38 -0.20
C ARG A 6 -3.74 47.07 -0.95
N ASP A 7 -3.04 46.96 -2.08
CA ASP A 7 -1.67 47.39 -2.42
C ASP A 7 -1.58 47.50 -3.98
N PRO A 8 -0.42 47.56 -4.70
CA PRO A 8 0.99 47.79 -4.32
C PRO A 8 1.75 48.77 -5.28
N TRP A 9 3.09 48.85 -5.12
CA TRP A 9 4.12 49.37 -6.06
C TRP A 9 4.14 50.86 -6.44
N GLY A 10 5.24 51.54 -6.08
CA GLY A 10 5.64 52.83 -6.66
C GLY A 10 7.13 53.11 -6.50
N GLY A 11 7.85 53.27 -7.62
CA GLY A 11 9.05 54.14 -7.69
C GLY A 11 8.63 55.60 -7.99
N PRO A 12 9.54 56.57 -8.19
CA PRO A 12 10.68 56.43 -9.10
C PRO A 12 12.00 57.22 -8.76
N LEU A 13 13.01 57.03 -9.63
CA LEU A 13 14.07 57.96 -10.13
C LEU A 13 14.77 59.02 -9.23
N GLU A 14 16.11 58.95 -9.20
CA GLU A 14 17.13 60.01 -9.49
C GLU A 14 18.54 59.37 -9.32
N ILE A 15 19.42 59.26 -10.33
CA ILE A 15 20.31 60.24 -10.99
C ILE A 15 21.35 60.89 -10.06
N HIS A 16 22.63 60.55 -10.26
CA HIS A 16 23.78 61.45 -10.09
C HIS A 16 24.90 61.08 -11.07
N ALA A 17 25.72 62.05 -11.45
CA ALA A 17 26.69 62.00 -12.55
C ALA A 17 28.13 62.32 -12.09
N ALA A 18 29.06 62.28 -13.07
CA ALA A 18 30.49 62.63 -13.08
C ALA A 18 31.41 61.40 -13.26
N ASP A 19 32.50 61.42 -14.04
CA ASP A 19 32.96 62.20 -15.20
C ASP A 19 34.40 61.72 -15.48
N SER A 20 34.81 61.53 -16.74
CA SER A 20 36.12 61.93 -17.30
C SER A 20 36.48 61.17 -18.60
N ALA A 21 36.81 61.93 -19.66
CA ALA A 21 37.85 61.72 -20.71
C ALA A 21 38.20 60.29 -21.20
N THR A 22 38.38 59.94 -22.48
CA THR A 22 38.51 60.65 -23.79
C THR A 22 38.39 59.57 -24.93
N ASP A 23 38.44 59.78 -26.26
CA ASP A 23 38.71 60.93 -27.17
C ASP A 23 38.08 60.69 -28.59
N ASP A 24 38.08 61.74 -29.43
CA ASP A 24 38.23 61.86 -30.91
C ASP A 24 38.22 60.63 -31.88
N ASP A 25 37.73 60.70 -33.15
CA ASP A 25 37.03 61.76 -33.93
C ASP A 25 36.34 61.17 -35.22
N ARG A 26 35.41 61.92 -35.84
CA ARG A 26 34.83 61.80 -37.23
C ARG A 26 34.10 60.50 -37.63
N SER A 27 32.78 60.45 -37.92
CA SER A 27 31.91 61.30 -38.78
C SER A 27 32.28 61.25 -40.28
N ARG A 28 31.38 61.15 -41.28
CA ARG A 28 29.91 61.38 -41.31
C ARG A 28 29.25 60.79 -42.58
N ASN A 29 28.05 60.23 -42.40
CA ASN A 29 26.78 60.45 -43.13
C ASN A 29 26.51 60.18 -44.64
N LEU A 30 25.35 59.50 -44.79
CA LEU A 30 24.19 59.78 -45.66
C LEU A 30 24.12 59.23 -47.10
N ASP A 31 23.10 58.41 -47.30
CA ASP A 31 22.50 57.96 -48.56
C ASP A 31 21.92 59.12 -49.39
N PHE A 32 21.80 58.93 -50.71
CA PHE A 32 20.48 59.01 -51.38
C PHE A 32 20.51 58.40 -52.79
N ASP A 33 19.45 57.66 -53.13
CA ASP A 33 19.25 56.92 -54.37
C ASP A 33 18.78 57.81 -55.54
N LYS A 34 19.24 57.53 -56.78
CA LYS A 34 18.34 57.32 -57.96
C LYS A 34 19.05 56.92 -59.26
N ALA A 35 18.32 56.10 -60.03
CA ALA A 35 18.76 55.46 -61.28
C ALA A 35 18.73 56.34 -62.54
N ALA A 36 19.53 55.97 -63.55
CA ALA A 36 19.27 56.21 -64.98
C ALA A 36 20.00 55.16 -65.87
N LEU A 37 19.55 55.01 -67.11
CA LEU A 37 19.88 53.92 -68.04
C LEU A 37 20.90 54.31 -69.14
N SER A 38 21.74 53.33 -69.49
CA SER A 38 22.14 52.93 -70.87
C SER A 38 23.28 53.64 -71.67
N ARG A 39 24.03 52.75 -72.36
CA ARG A 39 24.65 52.86 -73.71
C ARG A 39 26.12 53.36 -73.87
N PRO A 40 26.83 53.00 -74.98
CA PRO A 40 28.14 52.31 -74.90
C PRO A 40 29.22 52.85 -75.89
N LEU A 41 30.16 51.98 -76.33
CA LEU A 41 31.26 52.16 -77.34
C LEU A 41 32.56 52.78 -76.76
N ASP A 42 33.78 52.44 -77.19
CA ASP A 42 34.25 51.40 -78.13
C ASP A 42 35.73 50.97 -77.87
N GLU A 43 36.23 49.98 -78.64
CA GLU A 43 37.59 49.76 -79.21
C GLU A 43 38.89 50.41 -78.59
N THR A 44 40.13 49.86 -78.67
CA THR A 44 40.73 48.79 -79.52
C THR A 44 42.07 48.23 -78.95
N GLN A 45 42.51 47.08 -79.52
CA GLN A 45 43.90 46.70 -79.90
C GLN A 45 44.91 45.95 -78.97
N GLN A 46 45.64 45.03 -79.65
CA GLN A 46 46.92 44.32 -79.36
C GLN A 46 46.97 43.24 -78.26
N SER A 47 47.78 42.16 -78.36
CA SER A 47 48.14 41.31 -79.53
C SER A 47 48.70 39.95 -79.03
N TRP A 48 48.39 38.88 -79.77
CA TRP A 48 49.07 37.57 -79.86
C TRP A 48 50.16 37.15 -78.84
N LEU A 49 49.89 36.09 -78.06
CA LEU A 49 50.83 34.97 -77.88
C LEU A 49 50.11 33.72 -77.32
N LEU A 50 50.42 32.54 -77.87
CA LEU A 50 49.76 31.27 -77.53
C LEU A 50 50.37 30.64 -76.26
N GLY A 51 49.51 30.23 -75.33
CA GLY A 51 49.83 29.41 -74.16
C GLY A 51 48.86 28.22 -74.02
N PRO A 52 49.27 27.11 -73.39
CA PRO A 52 48.59 25.82 -73.52
C PRO A 52 47.23 25.76 -72.79
N GLY A 53 46.33 24.92 -73.30
CA GLY A 53 44.93 24.90 -72.87
C GLY A 53 44.69 24.41 -71.44
N GLU A 54 44.15 25.28 -70.59
CA GLU A 54 43.55 24.88 -69.32
C GLU A 54 42.19 24.19 -69.54
N GLN A 55 42.05 22.96 -69.02
CA GLN A 55 40.75 22.34 -68.86
C GLN A 55 39.90 23.14 -67.87
N LYS A 56 38.78 23.72 -68.33
CA LYS A 56 37.78 24.37 -67.46
C LYS A 56 37.25 23.37 -66.42
N LYS A 57 37.76 23.46 -65.19
CA LYS A 57 37.25 22.70 -64.04
C LYS A 57 35.76 23.03 -63.86
N LYS A 58 34.88 22.01 -63.98
CA LYS A 58 33.43 22.18 -63.84
C LYS A 58 33.11 22.81 -62.48
N LYS A 59 32.52 24.02 -62.51
CA LYS A 59 32.25 24.86 -61.32
C LYS A 59 31.05 24.37 -60.48
N TYR A 60 30.27 23.44 -61.05
CA TYR A 60 29.03 22.90 -60.50
C TYR A 60 29.03 21.38 -60.54
N VAL A 61 28.30 20.78 -59.59
CA VAL A 61 27.98 19.34 -59.55
C VAL A 61 26.50 19.21 -59.89
N ASP A 62 26.20 18.34 -60.85
CA ASP A 62 24.84 18.04 -61.29
C ASP A 62 24.38 16.74 -60.64
N LEU A 63 23.26 16.80 -59.90
CA LEU A 63 22.65 15.67 -59.21
C LEU A 63 21.34 15.22 -59.90
N GLY A 64 21.19 15.50 -61.20
CA GLY A 64 20.10 15.03 -62.06
C GLY A 64 18.82 15.87 -61.99
N CYS A 65 18.50 16.43 -60.81
CA CYS A 65 17.37 17.35 -60.63
C CYS A 65 17.76 18.73 -60.06
N ILE A 66 19.01 18.90 -59.57
CA ILE A 66 19.49 20.16 -58.98
C ILE A 66 20.97 20.35 -59.33
N ILE A 67 21.32 21.55 -59.82
CA ILE A 67 22.70 21.97 -60.09
C ILE A 67 23.21 22.75 -58.87
N VAL A 68 24.20 22.21 -58.16
CA VAL A 68 24.75 22.81 -56.93
C VAL A 68 26.19 23.28 -57.16
N SER A 69 26.56 24.43 -56.61
CA SER A 69 27.96 24.89 -56.61
C SER A 69 28.86 23.85 -55.96
N ARG A 70 29.97 23.49 -56.62
CA ARG A 70 30.92 22.47 -56.13
C ARG A 70 31.43 22.78 -54.72
N GLN A 71 31.55 24.08 -54.38
CA GLN A 71 31.99 24.53 -53.07
C GLN A 71 30.92 24.26 -52.00
N ILE A 72 29.65 24.57 -52.28
CA ILE A 72 28.52 24.32 -51.37
C ILE A 72 28.37 22.80 -51.15
N PHE A 73 28.40 22.00 -52.22
CA PHE A 73 28.31 20.55 -52.13
C PHE A 73 29.39 19.94 -51.24
N LEU A 74 30.66 20.38 -51.38
CA LEU A 74 31.76 19.92 -50.52
C LEU A 74 31.57 20.31 -49.05
N TRP A 75 31.06 21.52 -48.75
CA TRP A 75 30.74 21.93 -47.38
C TRP A 75 29.59 21.10 -46.79
N THR A 76 28.51 20.86 -47.53
CA THR A 76 27.38 20.04 -47.07
C THR A 76 27.80 18.59 -46.80
N VAL A 77 28.58 17.98 -47.71
CA VAL A 77 29.14 16.63 -47.51
C VAL A 77 30.09 16.60 -46.31
N GLY A 78 30.94 17.62 -46.14
CA GLY A 78 31.83 17.75 -44.99
C GLY A 78 31.08 17.83 -43.66
N ILE A 79 30.00 18.61 -43.59
CA ILE A 79 29.14 18.73 -42.40
C ILE A 79 28.43 17.40 -42.10
N ILE A 80 27.90 16.71 -43.12
CA ILE A 80 27.27 15.38 -42.94
C ILE A 80 28.27 14.35 -42.42
N LEU A 81 29.50 14.32 -42.97
CA LEU A 81 30.56 13.43 -42.51
C LEU A 81 31.01 13.77 -41.08
N ALA A 82 31.15 15.05 -40.72
CA ALA A 82 31.48 15.48 -39.37
C ALA A 82 30.39 15.12 -38.35
N ALA A 83 29.11 15.32 -38.71
CA ALA A 83 27.98 14.93 -37.88
C ALA A 83 27.88 13.40 -37.72
N GLY A 84 28.10 12.64 -38.79
CA GLY A 84 28.17 11.18 -38.75
C GLY A 84 29.33 10.67 -37.89
N PHE A 85 30.49 11.31 -37.96
CA PHE A 85 31.64 10.98 -37.12
C PHE A 85 31.38 11.30 -35.65
N LEU A 86 30.76 12.45 -35.34
CA LEU A 86 30.38 12.83 -33.99
C LEU A 86 29.34 11.86 -33.38
N ALA A 87 28.31 11.50 -34.15
CA ALA A 87 27.31 10.51 -33.74
C ALA A 87 27.93 9.12 -33.53
N GLY A 88 28.84 8.70 -34.43
CA GLY A 88 29.60 7.46 -34.30
C GLY A 88 30.50 7.46 -33.06
N PHE A 89 31.17 8.57 -32.76
CA PHE A 89 32.04 8.75 -31.60
C PHE A 89 31.25 8.74 -30.28
N ILE A 90 30.10 9.41 -30.21
CA ILE A 90 29.18 9.33 -29.06
C ILE A 90 28.67 7.90 -28.88
N THR A 91 28.30 7.22 -29.97
CA THR A 91 27.84 5.81 -29.91
C THR A 91 28.95 4.86 -29.46
N LEU A 92 30.19 5.12 -29.87
CA LEU A 92 31.37 4.40 -29.42
C LEU A 92 31.56 4.58 -27.91
N ILE A 93 31.60 5.83 -27.41
CA ILE A 93 31.70 6.14 -25.98
C ILE A 93 30.60 5.44 -25.18
N VAL A 94 29.33 5.51 -25.62
CA VAL A 94 28.19 4.86 -24.95
C VAL A 94 28.30 3.34 -24.92
N LYS A 95 29.02 2.72 -25.86
CA LYS A 95 29.28 1.27 -25.89
C LYS A 95 30.59 0.84 -25.20
N THR A 96 31.62 1.68 -25.17
CA THR A 96 32.95 1.32 -24.64
C THR A 96 33.17 1.77 -23.20
N VAL A 97 32.45 2.79 -22.71
CA VAL A 97 32.44 3.13 -21.28
C VAL A 97 31.82 1.97 -20.52
N PRO A 98 32.54 1.30 -19.60
CA PRO A 98 31.96 0.25 -18.79
C PRO A 98 30.89 0.89 -17.90
N ARG A 99 29.63 0.54 -18.13
CA ARG A 99 28.54 0.88 -17.19
C ARG A 99 28.84 0.22 -15.86
N HIS A 100 29.55 0.94 -15.00
CA HIS A 100 29.62 0.68 -13.57
C HIS A 100 28.21 0.86 -13.04
N HIS A 101 27.41 -0.21 -13.14
CA HIS A 101 26.26 -0.38 -12.30
C HIS A 101 26.85 -0.42 -10.90
N ARG A 102 26.78 0.71 -10.20
CA ARG A 102 27.03 0.73 -8.76
C ARG A 102 26.12 -0.37 -8.21
N PRO A 103 26.66 -1.41 -7.55
CA PRO A 103 25.81 -2.44 -7.00
C PRO A 103 24.80 -1.73 -6.11
N HIS A 104 23.51 -2.03 -6.30
CA HIS A 104 22.48 -1.46 -5.45
C HIS A 104 22.87 -1.71 -3.99
N PRO A 105 22.73 -0.73 -3.09
CA PRO A 105 23.00 -0.95 -1.67
C PRO A 105 22.18 -2.16 -1.21
N PRO A 106 22.71 -2.97 -0.28
CA PRO A 106 21.95 -4.11 0.24
C PRO A 106 20.62 -3.61 0.80
N PRO A 107 19.51 -4.34 0.56
CA PRO A 107 18.19 -3.93 1.03
C PRO A 107 18.20 -3.74 2.54
N ASP A 108 17.48 -2.73 3.01
CA ASP A 108 17.36 -2.43 4.43
C ASP A 108 16.66 -3.58 5.21
N ASN A 109 16.81 -3.58 6.53
CA ASN A 109 16.26 -4.63 7.39
C ASN A 109 14.73 -4.76 7.28
N TYR A 110 13.99 -3.65 7.07
CA TYR A 110 12.55 -3.69 6.91
C TYR A 110 12.15 -4.30 5.57
N THR A 111 12.87 -3.96 4.49
CA THR A 111 12.70 -4.58 3.16
C THR A 111 12.99 -6.09 3.22
N VAL A 112 14.08 -6.52 3.88
CA VAL A 112 14.40 -7.95 4.08
C VAL A 112 13.33 -8.67 4.92
N ALA A 113 12.76 -8.00 5.92
CA ALA A 113 11.65 -8.53 6.70
C ALA A 113 10.34 -8.60 5.88
N LEU A 114 10.07 -7.61 5.02
CA LEU A 114 8.87 -7.51 4.18
C LEU A 114 8.77 -8.70 3.21
N HIS A 115 9.86 -8.98 2.49
CA HIS A 115 9.99 -10.17 1.64
C HIS A 115 9.62 -11.46 2.38
N LYS A 116 10.06 -11.61 3.64
CA LYS A 116 9.76 -12.78 4.46
C LYS A 116 8.30 -12.77 4.90
N ALA A 117 7.80 -11.65 5.44
CA ALA A 117 6.45 -11.51 5.97
C ALA A 117 5.37 -11.82 4.91
N LEU A 118 5.62 -11.53 3.63
CA LEU A 118 4.75 -11.93 2.52
C LEU A 118 4.75 -13.46 2.26
N GLN A 119 5.87 -14.16 2.48
CA GLN A 119 5.95 -15.63 2.33
C GLN A 119 5.08 -16.38 3.34
N PHE A 120 4.75 -15.79 4.50
CA PHE A 120 3.80 -16.36 5.44
C PHE A 120 2.43 -16.59 4.79
N PHE A 121 1.92 -15.63 4.00
CA PHE A 121 0.63 -15.77 3.34
C PHE A 121 0.62 -16.95 2.35
N ASN A 122 1.70 -17.15 1.59
CA ASN A 122 1.85 -18.35 0.75
C ASN A 122 1.80 -19.66 1.57
N ALA A 123 2.27 -19.63 2.81
CA ALA A 123 2.21 -20.76 3.74
C ALA A 123 0.82 -20.97 4.36
N GLN A 124 -0.04 -19.94 4.40
CA GLN A 124 -1.43 -20.00 4.89
C GLN A 124 -2.47 -20.37 3.82
N ARG A 125 -2.14 -20.36 2.51
CA ARG A 125 -3.14 -20.62 1.44
C ARG A 125 -3.84 -21.98 1.59
N SER A 126 -5.17 -21.98 1.51
CA SER A 126 -6.03 -23.18 1.47
C SER A 126 -6.49 -23.48 0.04
N GLY A 127 -6.83 -24.73 -0.27
CA GLY A 127 -7.31 -25.13 -1.60
C GLY A 127 -6.23 -25.66 -2.55
N LYS A 128 -6.39 -25.42 -3.85
CA LYS A 128 -5.47 -25.89 -4.90
C LYS A 128 -4.37 -24.86 -5.16
N LEU A 129 -3.18 -25.09 -4.63
CA LEU A 129 -2.07 -24.13 -4.66
C LEU A 129 -1.53 -23.87 -6.07
N PRO A 130 -1.07 -22.65 -6.38
CA PRO A 130 -0.44 -22.34 -7.65
C PRO A 130 0.96 -22.98 -7.75
N LYS A 131 1.44 -23.23 -8.98
CA LYS A 131 2.77 -23.82 -9.21
C LYS A 131 3.92 -22.98 -8.62
N HIS A 132 3.73 -21.67 -8.52
CA HIS A 132 4.70 -20.69 -8.01
C HIS A 132 4.47 -20.33 -6.52
N ASN A 133 3.83 -21.20 -5.72
CA ASN A 133 3.55 -20.88 -4.31
C ASN A 133 4.81 -20.72 -3.43
N ASN A 134 6.00 -21.12 -3.90
CA ASN A 134 7.30 -20.96 -3.24
C ASN A 134 7.45 -21.54 -1.81
N VAL A 135 6.44 -22.22 -1.27
CA VAL A 135 6.46 -22.93 0.00
C VAL A 135 6.47 -24.44 -0.26
N SER A 136 7.67 -25.02 -0.34
CA SER A 136 7.90 -26.38 -0.82
C SER A 136 7.27 -27.49 0.04
N TRP A 137 6.93 -27.20 1.30
CA TRP A 137 6.34 -28.15 2.24
C TRP A 137 4.81 -28.12 2.31
N ARG A 138 4.15 -27.11 1.71
CA ARG A 138 2.69 -27.05 1.54
C ARG A 138 2.23 -27.83 0.30
N GLY A 139 0.94 -28.21 0.28
CA GLY A 139 0.29 -28.89 -0.83
C GLY A 139 -1.20 -28.53 -0.95
N ASN A 140 -1.87 -29.16 -1.92
CA ASN A 140 -3.31 -28.99 -2.12
C ASN A 140 -4.09 -29.56 -0.92
N SER A 141 -5.00 -28.77 -0.37
CA SER A 141 -5.69 -29.06 0.89
C SER A 141 -7.15 -28.62 0.84
N CYS A 142 -8.01 -29.21 1.67
CA CYS A 142 -9.42 -28.81 1.85
C CYS A 142 -10.24 -28.61 0.55
N LEU A 143 -10.03 -29.48 -0.46
CA LEU A 143 -10.62 -29.37 -1.81
C LEU A 143 -12.15 -29.65 -1.88
N ASN A 144 -12.75 -30.00 -0.74
CA ASN A 144 -14.17 -30.30 -0.56
C ASN A 144 -14.92 -29.21 0.23
N ASP A 145 -14.25 -28.15 0.68
CA ASP A 145 -14.87 -27.05 1.43
C ASP A 145 -16.08 -26.46 0.67
N GLY A 146 -17.24 -26.43 1.32
CA GLY A 146 -18.54 -26.07 0.73
C GLY A 146 -19.28 -27.22 0.03
N LYS A 147 -18.56 -28.16 -0.59
CA LYS A 147 -19.17 -29.25 -1.38
C LYS A 147 -19.72 -30.39 -0.52
N SER A 148 -18.99 -30.74 0.54
CA SER A 148 -19.34 -31.87 1.42
C SER A 148 -20.40 -31.53 2.47
N ASP A 149 -20.72 -30.25 2.66
CA ASP A 149 -21.77 -29.81 3.57
C ASP A 149 -23.11 -29.82 2.83
N SER A 150 -24.04 -30.69 3.23
CA SER A 150 -25.38 -30.74 2.66
C SER A 150 -26.28 -29.59 3.14
N SER A 151 -25.99 -29.01 4.32
CA SER A 151 -26.84 -28.02 4.99
C SER A 151 -26.66 -26.60 4.46
N SER A 152 -25.45 -26.22 4.02
CA SER A 152 -25.18 -24.91 3.42
C SER A 152 -25.63 -24.84 1.95
N VAL A 153 -26.10 -23.69 1.48
CA VAL A 153 -26.36 -23.42 0.05
C VAL A 153 -25.11 -22.96 -0.71
N ILE A 154 -24.00 -22.66 -0.01
CA ILE A 154 -22.76 -22.09 -0.55
C ILE A 154 -21.76 -23.22 -0.85
N LYS A 155 -21.83 -23.76 -2.08
CA LYS A 155 -21.19 -25.05 -2.44
C LYS A 155 -19.74 -25.03 -2.93
N ASP A 156 -19.15 -23.88 -3.27
CA ASP A 156 -17.71 -23.78 -3.60
C ASP A 156 -17.01 -22.82 -2.65
N LEU A 157 -16.32 -23.35 -1.66
CA LEU A 157 -15.50 -22.56 -0.73
C LEU A 157 -14.03 -22.97 -0.79
N VAL A 158 -13.58 -23.60 -1.89
CA VAL A 158 -12.17 -23.97 -2.07
C VAL A 158 -11.35 -22.72 -2.38
N GLY A 159 -10.31 -22.47 -1.59
CA GLY A 159 -9.48 -21.27 -1.64
C GLY A 159 -9.38 -20.59 -0.27
N GLY A 160 -8.92 -19.34 -0.28
CA GLY A 160 -8.77 -18.51 0.92
C GLY A 160 -7.53 -18.87 1.73
N TYR A 161 -7.52 -18.42 2.98
CA TYR A 161 -6.39 -18.59 3.90
C TYR A 161 -6.83 -19.28 5.19
N TYR A 162 -5.97 -20.12 5.74
CA TYR A 162 -6.06 -20.56 7.13
C TYR A 162 -5.65 -19.45 8.07
N ASP A 163 -6.35 -19.30 9.18
CA ASP A 163 -6.26 -18.12 10.03
C ASP A 163 -4.93 -18.03 10.80
N ALA A 164 -4.56 -19.11 11.48
CA ALA A 164 -3.45 -19.11 12.44
C ALA A 164 -2.63 -20.40 12.38
N GLY A 165 -2.40 -21.06 13.52
CA GLY A 165 -1.77 -22.37 13.62
C GLY A 165 -2.63 -23.54 13.13
N ASP A 166 -3.90 -23.27 12.80
CA ASP A 166 -4.98 -24.21 12.51
C ASP A 166 -5.30 -24.33 11.01
N ALA A 167 -6.39 -25.01 10.66
CA ALA A 167 -6.90 -25.07 9.30
C ALA A 167 -8.34 -24.52 9.17
N ILE A 168 -8.78 -23.69 10.12
CA ILE A 168 -10.07 -23.01 10.05
C ILE A 168 -9.92 -21.77 9.17
N LYS A 169 -10.99 -21.43 8.43
CA LYS A 169 -11.08 -20.18 7.69
C LYS A 169 -12.06 -19.26 8.42
N PHE A 170 -11.56 -18.46 9.36
CA PHE A 170 -12.33 -17.40 10.01
C PHE A 170 -12.37 -16.18 9.09
N ASN A 171 -13.54 -15.88 8.50
CA ASN A 171 -13.60 -14.86 7.46
C ASN A 171 -13.46 -13.43 8.00
N PHE A 172 -13.70 -13.18 9.30
CA PHE A 172 -13.59 -11.85 9.92
C PHE A 172 -12.13 -11.34 10.02
N PRO A 173 -11.21 -12.02 10.73
CA PRO A 173 -9.79 -11.64 10.75
C PRO A 173 -9.13 -11.72 9.37
N ALA A 174 -9.53 -12.68 8.53
CA ALA A 174 -9.05 -12.76 7.15
C ALA A 174 -9.47 -11.53 6.32
N SER A 175 -10.67 -10.98 6.51
CA SER A 175 -11.13 -9.79 5.81
C SER A 175 -10.33 -8.57 6.24
N PHE A 176 -10.17 -8.36 7.56
CA PHE A 176 -9.30 -7.32 8.10
C PHE A 176 -7.87 -7.40 7.54
N ALA A 177 -7.30 -8.62 7.46
CA ALA A 177 -5.99 -8.82 6.87
C ALA A 177 -5.91 -8.37 5.40
N MET A 178 -6.91 -8.69 4.58
CA MET A 178 -6.95 -8.25 3.18
C MET A 178 -7.20 -6.74 3.03
N THR A 179 -7.98 -6.12 3.92
CA THR A 179 -8.16 -4.66 3.96
C THR A 179 -6.84 -3.96 4.32
N MET A 180 -6.12 -4.45 5.33
CA MET A 180 -4.82 -3.88 5.75
C MET A 180 -3.74 -4.02 4.67
N LEU A 181 -3.63 -5.19 4.03
CA LEU A 181 -2.72 -5.36 2.90
C LEU A 181 -3.08 -4.42 1.75
N SER A 182 -4.38 -4.34 1.38
CA SER A 182 -4.84 -3.45 0.31
C SER A 182 -4.57 -1.99 0.62
N TRP A 183 -4.81 -1.54 1.85
CA TRP A 183 -4.48 -0.19 2.30
C TRP A 183 -2.99 0.09 2.15
N SER A 184 -2.12 -0.81 2.63
CA SER A 184 -0.67 -0.63 2.49
C SER A 184 -0.21 -0.51 1.03
N VAL A 185 -0.85 -1.23 0.10
CA VAL A 185 -0.54 -1.14 -1.34
C VAL A 185 -1.05 0.16 -1.94
N ILE A 186 -2.23 0.65 -1.54
CA ILE A 186 -2.76 1.95 -2.00
C ILE A 186 -1.84 3.10 -1.61
N GLU A 187 -1.25 3.05 -0.40
CA GLU A 187 -0.39 4.11 0.13
C GLU A 187 1.06 4.00 -0.36
N TYR A 188 1.60 2.79 -0.40
CA TYR A 188 3.03 2.52 -0.58
C TYR A 188 3.35 1.65 -1.82
N SER A 189 2.50 1.66 -2.85
CA SER A 189 2.75 0.99 -4.14
C SER A 189 4.18 1.22 -4.69
N PRO A 190 4.73 2.45 -4.70
CA PRO A 190 6.11 2.68 -5.17
C PRO A 190 7.18 1.96 -4.33
N LYS A 191 6.96 1.79 -3.02
CA LYS A 191 7.88 1.07 -2.13
C LYS A 191 7.80 -0.44 -2.36
N TYR A 192 6.60 -0.98 -2.58
CA TYR A 192 6.44 -2.38 -3.01
C TYR A 192 7.09 -2.66 -4.36
N GLU A 193 7.01 -1.73 -5.31
CA GLU A 193 7.68 -1.86 -6.61
C GLU A 193 9.21 -1.80 -6.45
N ALA A 194 9.74 -0.87 -5.66
CA ALA A 194 11.17 -0.77 -5.35
C ALA A 194 11.71 -2.01 -4.62
N ALA A 195 10.89 -2.66 -3.77
CA ALA A 195 11.20 -3.94 -3.15
C ALA A 195 11.00 -5.14 -4.10
N GLY A 196 10.42 -4.97 -5.30
CA GLY A 196 10.10 -6.08 -6.21
C GLY A 196 8.96 -6.99 -5.74
N GLU A 197 8.17 -6.55 -4.77
CA GLU A 197 7.12 -7.32 -4.10
C GLU A 197 5.69 -6.92 -4.52
N LEU A 198 5.50 -5.86 -5.33
CA LEU A 198 4.17 -5.36 -5.73
C LEU A 198 3.27 -6.42 -6.36
N ASN A 199 3.81 -7.23 -7.28
CA ASN A 199 3.03 -8.30 -7.91
C ASN A 199 2.68 -9.42 -6.91
N HIS A 200 3.59 -9.73 -5.98
CA HIS A 200 3.38 -10.79 -4.99
C HIS A 200 2.34 -10.38 -3.93
N VAL A 201 2.40 -9.16 -3.40
CA VAL A 201 1.34 -8.66 -2.48
C VAL A 201 0.00 -8.54 -3.18
N LYS A 202 -0.04 -8.16 -4.47
CA LYS A 202 -1.27 -8.21 -5.28
C LYS A 202 -1.79 -9.64 -5.43
N ASP A 203 -0.96 -10.63 -5.71
CA ASP A 203 -1.37 -12.04 -5.74
C ASP A 203 -1.83 -12.57 -4.38
N VAL A 204 -1.28 -12.06 -3.27
CA VAL A 204 -1.74 -12.36 -1.91
C VAL A 204 -3.15 -11.80 -1.68
N ILE A 205 -3.39 -10.52 -1.98
CA ILE A 205 -4.71 -9.88 -1.85
C ILE A 205 -5.73 -10.59 -2.75
N LYS A 206 -5.38 -10.82 -4.02
CA LYS A 206 -6.27 -11.43 -5.02
C LYS A 206 -6.75 -12.82 -4.58
N TRP A 207 -5.89 -13.61 -3.96
CA TRP A 207 -6.23 -14.93 -3.44
C TRP A 207 -7.29 -14.88 -2.33
N GLY A 208 -7.23 -13.86 -1.46
CA GLY A 208 -8.25 -13.62 -0.44
C GLY A 208 -9.56 -13.14 -1.04
N THR A 209 -9.51 -12.15 -1.93
CA THR A 209 -10.71 -11.56 -2.54
C THR A 209 -11.42 -12.50 -3.53
N ASP A 210 -10.68 -13.34 -4.27
CA ASP A 210 -11.25 -14.42 -5.09
C ASP A 210 -12.03 -15.43 -4.23
N TYR A 211 -11.63 -15.66 -2.98
CA TYR A 211 -12.34 -16.52 -2.04
C TYR A 211 -13.54 -15.80 -1.41
N PHE A 212 -13.42 -14.54 -0.99
CA PHE A 212 -14.56 -13.77 -0.47
C PHE A 212 -15.70 -13.63 -1.48
N LEU A 213 -15.39 -13.47 -2.77
CA LEU A 213 -16.41 -13.49 -3.83
C LEU A 213 -17.15 -14.85 -3.97
N LYS A 214 -16.73 -15.90 -3.25
CA LYS A 214 -17.45 -17.18 -3.17
C LYS A 214 -18.25 -17.36 -1.89
N THR A 215 -18.02 -16.57 -0.84
CA THR A 215 -18.70 -16.73 0.46
C THR A 215 -20.12 -16.15 0.47
N PHE A 216 -20.62 -15.67 -0.67
CA PHE A 216 -21.96 -15.17 -0.89
C PHE A 216 -22.27 -15.21 -2.39
N ASN A 217 -23.52 -14.94 -2.78
CA ASN A 217 -23.87 -14.77 -4.19
C ASN A 217 -23.34 -13.42 -4.73
N SER A 218 -22.07 -13.39 -5.14
CA SER A 218 -21.38 -12.19 -5.62
C SER A 218 -21.83 -11.67 -6.99
N SER A 219 -22.86 -12.29 -7.59
CA SER A 219 -23.50 -11.85 -8.83
C SER A 219 -24.87 -11.21 -8.60
N ALA A 220 -25.31 -11.07 -7.35
CA ALA A 220 -26.60 -10.48 -6.98
C ALA A 220 -26.43 -9.12 -6.28
N ASP A 221 -27.35 -8.19 -6.52
CA ASP A 221 -27.42 -6.90 -5.83
C ASP A 221 -27.88 -7.00 -4.36
N THR A 222 -28.51 -8.12 -4.00
CA THR A 222 -28.99 -8.42 -2.65
C THR A 222 -28.74 -9.89 -2.28
N ILE A 223 -28.50 -10.12 -0.99
CA ILE A 223 -28.29 -11.44 -0.38
C ILE A 223 -28.99 -11.51 0.97
N ASP A 224 -29.28 -12.71 1.44
CA ASP A 224 -29.90 -13.01 2.74
C ASP A 224 -28.92 -13.68 3.73
N ARG A 225 -27.70 -13.97 3.29
CA ARG A 225 -26.68 -14.70 4.06
C ARG A 225 -25.28 -14.55 3.48
N ILE A 226 -24.28 -14.85 4.32
CA ILE A 226 -22.88 -15.07 3.94
C ILE A 226 -22.32 -16.30 4.67
N ALA A 227 -21.32 -16.98 4.11
CA ALA A 227 -20.49 -17.92 4.86
C ALA A 227 -19.55 -17.13 5.78
N ALA A 228 -19.70 -17.32 7.09
CA ALA A 228 -18.88 -16.68 8.12
C ALA A 228 -17.59 -17.45 8.43
N GLN A 229 -17.65 -18.78 8.33
CA GLN A 229 -16.55 -19.66 8.69
C GLN A 229 -16.65 -20.99 7.94
N VAL A 230 -15.49 -21.64 7.71
CA VAL A 230 -15.43 -23.03 7.24
C VAL A 230 -14.42 -23.83 8.07
N GLY A 231 -14.85 -25.00 8.55
CA GLY A 231 -14.19 -25.70 9.65
C GLY A 231 -14.77 -25.30 11.00
N VAL A 232 -14.43 -26.04 12.06
CA VAL A 232 -14.96 -25.86 13.42
C VAL A 232 -13.85 -26.10 14.44
N GLY A 233 -13.75 -25.22 15.44
CA GLY A 233 -12.73 -25.27 16.49
C GLY A 233 -13.21 -25.83 17.82
N ASP A 234 -14.54 -25.90 18.02
CA ASP A 234 -15.28 -26.30 19.24
C ASP A 234 -14.44 -26.98 20.34
N THR A 235 -14.30 -26.27 21.45
CA THR A 235 -13.55 -26.69 22.64
C THR A 235 -14.43 -27.33 23.72
N SER A 236 -15.72 -27.58 23.47
CA SER A 236 -16.69 -28.11 24.45
C SER A 236 -16.43 -29.54 24.93
N GLY A 237 -15.50 -30.26 24.29
CA GLY A 237 -15.12 -31.63 24.67
C GLY A 237 -15.96 -32.73 24.02
N GLY A 238 -16.71 -32.41 22.96
CA GLY A 238 -17.46 -33.39 22.17
C GLY A 238 -16.59 -34.51 21.56
N SER A 239 -17.22 -35.63 21.25
CA SER A 239 -16.55 -36.82 20.67
C SER A 239 -16.27 -36.72 19.16
N THR A 240 -16.89 -35.76 18.47
CA THR A 240 -16.71 -35.52 17.03
C THR A 240 -15.35 -34.85 16.75
N PRO A 241 -14.46 -35.46 15.94
CA PRO A 241 -13.20 -34.83 15.57
C PRO A 241 -13.39 -33.50 14.82
N ASN A 242 -12.61 -32.51 15.20
CA ASN A 242 -12.62 -31.14 14.66
C ASN A 242 -11.19 -30.57 14.55
N ASP A 243 -11.06 -29.31 14.12
CA ASP A 243 -9.75 -28.74 13.76
C ASP A 243 -8.80 -28.60 14.95
N HIS A 244 -9.32 -28.31 16.15
CA HIS A 244 -8.51 -28.09 17.37
C HIS A 244 -8.35 -29.35 18.23
N SER A 245 -9.27 -30.31 18.14
CA SER A 245 -9.11 -31.65 18.72
C SER A 245 -8.20 -32.56 17.88
N CYS A 246 -7.83 -32.16 16.67
CA CYS A 246 -6.88 -32.84 15.79
C CYS A 246 -5.60 -32.03 15.57
N TRP A 247 -4.48 -32.72 15.34
CA TRP A 247 -3.22 -32.08 14.93
C TRP A 247 -2.74 -32.77 13.65
N MET A 248 -3.09 -32.20 12.51
CA MET A 248 -2.89 -32.79 11.17
C MET A 248 -2.34 -31.75 10.21
N ARG A 249 -1.61 -32.17 9.17
CA ARG A 249 -1.30 -31.26 8.05
C ARG A 249 -2.62 -30.91 7.34
N PRO A 250 -2.79 -29.69 6.81
CA PRO A 250 -3.99 -29.33 6.05
C PRO A 250 -4.29 -30.28 4.87
N GLU A 251 -3.25 -30.86 4.28
CA GLU A 251 -3.31 -31.84 3.20
C GLU A 251 -3.78 -33.24 3.64
N ASP A 252 -3.70 -33.57 4.93
CA ASP A 252 -4.11 -34.87 5.48
C ASP A 252 -5.56 -34.88 6.00
N ILE A 253 -6.20 -33.72 6.20
CA ILE A 253 -7.49 -33.57 6.92
C ILE A 253 -8.57 -34.54 6.39
N ASP A 254 -9.18 -35.29 7.31
CA ASP A 254 -10.28 -36.22 7.06
C ASP A 254 -11.51 -36.04 7.96
N TYR A 255 -11.48 -35.09 8.90
CA TYR A 255 -12.66 -34.69 9.67
C TYR A 255 -13.60 -33.76 8.87
N ALA A 256 -14.86 -33.67 9.30
CA ALA A 256 -15.85 -32.83 8.67
C ALA A 256 -15.51 -31.34 8.84
N ARG A 257 -15.72 -30.56 7.78
CA ARG A 257 -15.45 -29.12 7.74
C ARG A 257 -16.75 -28.37 7.38
N PRO A 258 -17.64 -28.14 8.35
CA PRO A 258 -18.93 -27.50 8.11
C PRO A 258 -18.75 -26.06 7.66
N VAL A 259 -19.78 -25.52 7.02
CA VAL A 259 -19.90 -24.10 6.64
C VAL A 259 -20.87 -23.42 7.58
N TYR A 260 -20.40 -22.45 8.37
CA TYR A 260 -21.29 -21.63 9.18
C TYR A 260 -21.81 -20.48 8.33
N GLU A 261 -23.10 -20.55 7.96
CA GLU A 261 -23.82 -19.44 7.36
C GLU A 261 -24.25 -18.44 8.43
N CYS A 262 -24.26 -17.16 8.07
CA CYS A 262 -24.75 -16.08 8.91
C CYS A 262 -25.74 -15.21 8.15
N HIS A 263 -26.88 -14.96 8.78
CA HIS A 263 -27.99 -14.15 8.25
C HIS A 263 -28.05 -12.72 8.78
N SER A 264 -27.30 -12.41 9.85
CA SER A 264 -27.35 -11.11 10.54
C SER A 264 -26.01 -10.80 11.22
N CYS A 265 -25.09 -10.26 10.44
CA CYS A 265 -23.69 -10.03 10.80
C CYS A 265 -23.16 -8.76 10.13
N SER A 266 -23.51 -7.62 10.73
CA SER A 266 -23.13 -6.30 10.28
C SER A 266 -21.61 -6.11 10.29
N ASP A 267 -20.96 -6.57 11.35
CA ASP A 267 -19.52 -6.55 11.59
C ASP A 267 -18.75 -7.24 10.46
N LEU A 268 -18.96 -8.56 10.31
CA LEU A 268 -18.29 -9.36 9.30
C LEU A 268 -18.60 -8.87 7.89
N ALA A 269 -19.87 -8.62 7.56
CA ALA A 269 -20.23 -8.21 6.21
C ALA A 269 -19.69 -6.81 5.83
N ALA A 270 -19.58 -5.89 6.79
CA ALA A 270 -18.99 -4.58 6.56
C ALA A 270 -17.45 -4.64 6.45
N GLU A 271 -16.75 -5.50 7.20
CA GLU A 271 -15.31 -5.73 7.00
C GLU A 271 -15.03 -6.46 5.67
N MET A 272 -15.83 -7.44 5.29
CA MET A 272 -15.74 -8.07 3.97
C MET A 272 -15.96 -7.04 2.85
N ALA A 273 -16.89 -6.10 3.02
CA ALA A 273 -17.08 -5.00 2.09
C ALA A 273 -15.87 -4.05 2.03
N ALA A 274 -15.26 -3.74 3.17
CA ALA A 274 -14.02 -2.96 3.24
C ALA A 274 -12.86 -3.65 2.50
N ALA A 275 -12.71 -4.96 2.67
CA ALA A 275 -11.69 -5.76 1.99
C ALA A 275 -11.87 -5.76 0.46
N LEU A 276 -13.10 -5.96 -0.03
CA LEU A 276 -13.38 -5.91 -1.47
C LEU A 276 -13.25 -4.48 -2.04
N ALA A 277 -13.72 -3.45 -1.32
CA ALA A 277 -13.64 -2.05 -1.77
C ALA A 277 -12.20 -1.51 -1.80
N SER A 278 -11.39 -1.79 -0.78
CA SER A 278 -9.97 -1.42 -0.79
C SER A 278 -9.21 -2.16 -1.89
N ALA A 279 -9.41 -3.48 -2.03
CA ALA A 279 -8.81 -4.25 -3.12
C ALA A 279 -9.23 -3.77 -4.51
N SER A 280 -10.45 -3.26 -4.71
CA SER A 280 -10.86 -2.75 -6.02
C SER A 280 -10.04 -1.54 -6.48
N ILE A 281 -9.51 -0.74 -5.54
CA ILE A 281 -8.58 0.36 -5.82
C ILE A 281 -7.20 -0.18 -6.22
N VAL A 282 -6.69 -1.21 -5.52
CA VAL A 282 -5.43 -1.91 -5.85
C VAL A 282 -5.46 -2.53 -7.26
N PHE A 283 -6.63 -2.98 -7.70
CA PHE A 283 -6.85 -3.59 -9.02
C PHE A 283 -7.50 -2.66 -10.05
N LYS A 284 -7.50 -1.34 -9.84
CA LYS A 284 -8.13 -0.35 -10.76
C LYS A 284 -7.77 -0.53 -12.24
N ASP A 285 -6.54 -0.95 -12.52
CA ASP A 285 -6.03 -1.16 -13.89
C ASP A 285 -6.66 -2.41 -14.55
N ASN A 286 -7.04 -3.42 -13.76
CA ASN A 286 -7.89 -4.53 -14.19
C ASN A 286 -9.37 -4.16 -13.95
N LYS A 287 -9.89 -3.31 -14.83
CA LYS A 287 -11.25 -2.74 -14.73
C LYS A 287 -12.34 -3.79 -14.46
N ALA A 288 -12.30 -4.94 -15.15
CA ALA A 288 -13.30 -5.99 -14.97
C ALA A 288 -13.25 -6.63 -13.57
N TYR A 289 -12.05 -6.87 -13.03
CA TYR A 289 -11.90 -7.39 -11.67
C TYR A 289 -12.24 -6.34 -10.62
N SER A 290 -11.77 -5.10 -10.78
CA SER A 290 -12.10 -3.96 -9.91
C SER A 290 -13.62 -3.74 -9.82
N GLN A 291 -14.34 -3.73 -10.95
CA GLN A 291 -15.80 -3.61 -10.98
C GLN A 291 -16.51 -4.78 -10.27
N LYS A 292 -16.03 -6.01 -10.43
CA LYS A 292 -16.56 -7.19 -9.71
C LYS A 292 -16.39 -7.04 -8.20
N LEU A 293 -15.23 -6.56 -7.75
CA LEU A 293 -14.95 -6.28 -6.34
C LEU A 293 -15.85 -5.16 -5.78
N VAL A 294 -16.00 -4.05 -6.50
CA VAL A 294 -16.93 -2.95 -6.12
C VAL A 294 -18.37 -3.44 -5.99
N HIS A 295 -18.86 -4.23 -6.96
CA HIS A 295 -20.22 -4.79 -6.90
C HIS A 295 -20.39 -5.68 -5.66
N GLY A 296 -19.48 -6.63 -5.45
CA GLY A 296 -19.50 -7.48 -4.25
C GLY A 296 -19.45 -6.69 -2.93
N ALA A 297 -18.62 -5.64 -2.86
CA ALA A 297 -18.53 -4.76 -1.70
C ALA A 297 -19.86 -4.03 -1.43
N ARG A 298 -20.52 -3.53 -2.48
CA ARG A 298 -21.83 -2.86 -2.37
C ARG A 298 -22.92 -3.82 -1.89
N THR A 299 -22.96 -5.04 -2.42
CA THR A 299 -23.92 -6.09 -2.01
C THR A 299 -23.73 -6.46 -0.54
N LEU A 300 -22.49 -6.73 -0.11
CA LEU A 300 -22.17 -7.05 1.29
C LEU A 300 -22.50 -5.93 2.25
N PHE A 301 -22.16 -4.68 1.91
CA PHE A 301 -22.45 -3.53 2.77
C PHE A 301 -23.93 -3.19 2.81
N LYS A 302 -24.69 -3.44 1.73
CA LYS A 302 -26.15 -3.36 1.78
C LYS A 302 -26.72 -4.39 2.76
N PHE A 303 -26.30 -5.65 2.64
CA PHE A 303 -26.68 -6.73 3.56
C PHE A 303 -26.32 -6.39 5.02
N SER A 304 -25.11 -5.89 5.29
CA SER A 304 -24.65 -5.53 6.64
C SER A 304 -25.51 -4.43 7.31
N ARG A 305 -26.10 -3.54 6.50
CA ARG A 305 -26.94 -2.42 6.95
C ARG A 305 -28.41 -2.78 7.11
N ASP A 306 -28.90 -3.71 6.29
CA ASP A 306 -30.29 -4.19 6.29
C ASP A 306 -30.50 -5.30 7.34
N GLN A 307 -29.60 -6.30 7.40
CA GLN A 307 -29.68 -7.44 8.31
C GLN A 307 -28.72 -7.26 9.49
N ARG A 308 -29.16 -6.53 10.53
CA ARG A 308 -28.28 -6.08 11.61
C ARG A 308 -28.14 -7.06 12.77
N GLY A 309 -26.89 -7.44 13.04
CA GLY A 309 -26.49 -8.33 14.13
C GLY A 309 -24.98 -8.39 14.26
N ARG A 310 -24.49 -9.07 15.31
CA ARG A 310 -23.08 -9.45 15.44
C ARG A 310 -22.90 -10.88 14.95
N TYR A 311 -21.87 -11.19 14.18
CA TYR A 311 -21.65 -12.55 13.68
C TYR A 311 -21.31 -13.57 14.80
N SER A 312 -20.78 -13.09 15.94
CA SER A 312 -20.49 -13.89 17.13
C SER A 312 -21.67 -13.97 18.13
N ALA A 313 -22.85 -13.44 17.77
CA ALA A 313 -24.01 -13.45 18.67
C ALA A 313 -24.47 -14.87 19.02
N GLY A 314 -24.92 -15.08 20.26
CA GLY A 314 -25.45 -16.36 20.72
C GLY A 314 -24.41 -17.43 21.07
N GLY A 315 -23.12 -17.11 21.07
CA GLY A 315 -22.07 -18.08 21.43
C GLY A 315 -21.76 -19.09 20.32
N THR A 316 -21.71 -18.62 19.08
CA THR A 316 -21.25 -19.42 17.92
C THR A 316 -19.80 -19.89 18.10
N ASP A 317 -19.36 -20.88 17.32
CA ASP A 317 -17.97 -21.37 17.34
C ASP A 317 -16.95 -20.23 17.19
N ALA A 318 -17.20 -19.31 16.25
CA ALA A 318 -16.43 -18.10 16.06
C ALA A 318 -16.32 -17.21 17.32
N ALA A 319 -17.33 -17.19 18.21
CA ALA A 319 -17.31 -16.39 19.43
C ALA A 319 -16.30 -16.89 20.47
N ILE A 320 -15.82 -18.13 20.36
CA ILE A 320 -14.77 -18.68 21.24
C ILE A 320 -13.39 -18.10 20.88
N PHE A 321 -13.17 -17.80 19.60
CA PHE A 321 -11.86 -17.42 19.06
C PHE A 321 -11.78 -15.94 18.67
N TYR A 322 -12.82 -15.45 17.99
CA TYR A 322 -12.95 -14.13 17.39
C TYR A 322 -14.29 -13.49 17.76
N ASN A 323 -14.53 -13.26 19.06
CA ASN A 323 -15.76 -12.59 19.49
C ASN A 323 -15.77 -11.11 19.06
N SER A 324 -16.79 -10.73 18.29
CA SER A 324 -17.07 -9.33 17.93
C SER A 324 -17.61 -8.55 19.13
N THR A 325 -17.04 -7.37 19.37
CA THR A 325 -17.51 -6.44 20.42
C THR A 325 -18.75 -5.67 19.97
N ASN A 326 -18.73 -5.09 18.76
CA ASN A 326 -19.85 -4.34 18.18
C ASN A 326 -19.77 -4.37 16.63
N TYR A 327 -20.52 -3.52 15.93
CA TYR A 327 -20.51 -3.45 14.46
C TYR A 327 -20.50 -2.02 13.88
N TYR A 328 -20.42 -1.00 14.74
CA TYR A 328 -20.61 0.40 14.33
C TYR A 328 -19.34 1.03 13.78
N ASP A 329 -18.16 0.62 14.25
CA ASP A 329 -16.89 1.04 13.67
C ASP A 329 -16.66 0.42 12.29
N GLU A 330 -17.13 -0.79 12.01
CA GLU A 330 -17.15 -1.36 10.67
C GLU A 330 -18.11 -0.63 9.73
N PHE A 331 -19.20 -0.05 10.25
CA PHE A 331 -20.02 0.86 9.44
C PHE A 331 -19.29 2.16 9.08
N VAL A 332 -18.42 2.69 9.95
CA VAL A 332 -17.57 3.85 9.61
C VAL A 332 -16.50 3.43 8.58
N TRP A 333 -15.82 2.32 8.86
CA TRP A 333 -14.72 1.76 8.06
C TRP A 333 -15.14 1.31 6.66
N GLY A 334 -16.12 0.42 6.56
CA GLY A 334 -16.64 -0.08 5.29
C GLY A 334 -17.28 1.02 4.43
N ALA A 335 -17.94 1.99 5.06
CA ALA A 335 -18.46 3.16 4.34
C ALA A 335 -17.34 4.08 3.84
N ALA A 336 -16.29 4.33 4.63
CA ALA A 336 -15.13 5.09 4.17
C ALA A 336 -14.48 4.41 2.94
N TRP A 337 -14.22 3.10 3.01
CA TRP A 337 -13.64 2.34 1.89
C TRP A 337 -14.53 2.32 0.65
N LEU A 338 -15.84 2.12 0.80
CA LEU A 338 -16.79 2.19 -0.32
C LEU A 338 -16.87 3.58 -0.94
N TYR A 339 -16.79 4.64 -0.14
CA TYR A 339 -16.70 6.00 -0.65
C TYR A 339 -15.43 6.19 -1.52
N TYR A 340 -14.24 5.77 -1.07
CA TYR A 340 -13.02 5.86 -1.88
C TYR A 340 -13.09 5.01 -3.16
N ALA A 341 -13.67 3.81 -3.08
CA ALA A 341 -13.80 2.90 -4.22
C ALA A 341 -14.85 3.33 -5.27
N THR A 342 -15.79 4.22 -4.92
CA THR A 342 -16.94 4.56 -5.79
C THR A 342 -17.18 6.05 -6.03
N GLY A 343 -16.58 6.93 -5.23
CA GLY A 343 -16.89 8.36 -5.19
C GLY A 343 -18.28 8.71 -4.66
N ASN A 344 -19.10 7.73 -4.26
CA ASN A 344 -20.49 7.96 -3.88
C ASN A 344 -20.57 8.60 -2.48
N THR A 345 -21.02 9.86 -2.44
CA THR A 345 -21.10 10.69 -1.24
C THR A 345 -22.04 10.15 -0.15
N SER A 346 -23.02 9.30 -0.50
CA SER A 346 -23.91 8.67 0.49
C SER A 346 -23.15 7.75 1.47
N TYR A 347 -22.05 7.12 1.02
CA TYR A 347 -21.19 6.35 1.90
C TYR A 347 -20.40 7.25 2.85
N LEU A 348 -19.86 8.38 2.36
CA LEU A 348 -19.20 9.34 3.25
C LEU A 348 -20.18 9.92 4.28
N GLN A 349 -21.39 10.29 3.87
CA GLN A 349 -22.46 10.75 4.77
C GLN A 349 -22.71 9.75 5.91
N LEU A 350 -22.65 8.45 5.62
CA LEU A 350 -22.81 7.39 6.60
C LEU A 350 -21.57 7.26 7.51
N ALA A 351 -20.37 7.29 6.93
CA ALA A 351 -19.10 7.25 7.67
C ALA A 351 -18.96 8.42 8.65
N THR A 352 -19.40 9.61 8.25
CA THR A 352 -19.39 10.83 9.07
C THR A 352 -20.69 11.05 9.84
N HIS A 353 -21.59 10.06 9.94
CA HIS A 353 -22.88 10.27 10.61
C HIS A 353 -22.70 10.34 12.15
N PRO A 354 -23.07 11.43 12.84
CA PRO A 354 -22.74 11.63 14.26
C PRO A 354 -23.22 10.51 15.20
N ARG A 355 -24.39 9.92 14.93
CA ARG A 355 -24.90 8.78 15.71
C ARG A 355 -24.08 7.50 15.52
N ILE A 356 -23.54 7.25 14.33
CA ILE A 356 -22.71 6.07 14.06
C ILE A 356 -21.35 6.25 14.73
N ALA A 357 -20.72 7.42 14.54
CA ALA A 357 -19.51 7.80 15.27
C ALA A 357 -19.65 7.65 16.79
N LYS A 358 -20.77 8.10 17.38
CA LYS A 358 -21.05 7.94 18.81
C LYS A 358 -21.14 6.48 19.24
N HIS A 359 -21.82 5.62 18.46
CA HIS A 359 -22.01 4.22 18.79
C HIS A 359 -20.74 3.38 18.57
N ALA A 360 -19.91 3.76 17.59
CA ALA A 360 -18.57 3.22 17.36
C ALA A 360 -17.56 3.60 18.46
N GLY A 361 -17.95 4.41 19.46
CA GLY A 361 -17.09 4.81 20.57
C GLY A 361 -16.24 6.06 20.32
N ALA A 362 -16.40 6.77 19.20
CA ALA A 362 -15.51 7.89 18.80
C ALA A 362 -15.32 8.96 19.89
N PHE A 363 -16.39 9.26 20.64
CA PHE A 363 -16.42 10.32 21.66
C PHE A 363 -16.19 9.81 23.10
N TRP A 364 -15.88 8.53 23.29
CA TRP A 364 -15.71 7.91 24.61
C TRP A 364 -14.26 7.45 24.83
N ARG A 365 -13.72 7.76 26.01
CA ARG A 365 -12.37 7.32 26.41
C ARG A 365 -12.41 5.92 27.03
N SER A 366 -12.47 4.91 26.18
CA SER A 366 -12.22 3.51 26.54
C SER A 366 -10.72 3.29 26.83
N PRO A 367 -10.32 2.32 27.70
CA PRO A 367 -8.93 1.87 27.81
C PRO A 367 -8.33 1.43 26.46
N ASP A 368 -9.09 0.68 25.65
CA ASP A 368 -8.67 0.23 24.31
C ASP A 368 -8.86 1.32 23.22
N TYR A 369 -9.06 2.61 23.57
CA TYR A 369 -9.24 3.68 22.58
C TYR A 369 -7.94 3.97 21.82
N GLY A 370 -8.03 3.96 20.49
CA GLY A 370 -6.87 4.06 19.60
C GLY A 370 -6.29 2.70 19.17
N VAL A 371 -6.75 1.58 19.74
CA VAL A 371 -6.25 0.24 19.39
C VAL A 371 -6.94 -0.27 18.12
N LEU A 372 -6.25 -0.21 16.98
CA LEU A 372 -6.69 -0.85 15.74
C LEU A 372 -6.47 -2.36 15.79
N SER A 373 -7.51 -3.14 15.47
CA SER A 373 -7.47 -4.60 15.42
C SER A 373 -8.52 -5.18 14.45
N TRP A 374 -8.53 -6.50 14.31
CA TRP A 374 -9.56 -7.22 13.56
C TRP A 374 -10.97 -7.06 14.16
N ASP A 375 -11.09 -6.65 15.42
CA ASP A 375 -12.36 -6.35 16.11
C ASP A 375 -12.68 -4.85 16.03
N ASN A 376 -11.76 -3.96 16.43
CA ASN A 376 -11.97 -2.51 16.47
C ASN A 376 -11.24 -1.76 15.33
N LYS A 377 -12.00 -1.14 14.43
CA LYS A 377 -11.53 -0.42 13.23
C LYS A 377 -11.52 1.09 13.41
N LEU A 378 -12.08 1.63 14.50
CA LEU A 378 -12.33 3.06 14.68
C LEU A 378 -11.06 3.91 14.47
N ALA A 379 -9.93 3.51 15.07
CA ALA A 379 -8.67 4.25 14.96
C ALA A 379 -8.14 4.28 13.52
N GLY A 380 -8.26 3.17 12.79
CA GLY A 380 -7.93 3.09 11.37
C GLY A 380 -8.86 3.97 10.52
N ALA A 381 -10.16 3.93 10.79
CA ALA A 381 -11.16 4.75 10.10
C ALA A 381 -10.96 6.26 10.35
N GLN A 382 -10.57 6.67 11.56
CA GLN A 382 -10.24 8.06 11.89
C GLN A 382 -8.99 8.54 11.13
N VAL A 383 -7.91 7.75 11.08
CA VAL A 383 -6.71 8.06 10.28
C VAL A 383 -7.07 8.14 8.80
N LEU A 384 -7.81 7.15 8.29
CA LEU A 384 -8.25 7.08 6.90
C LEU A 384 -9.12 8.29 6.50
N LEU A 385 -10.08 8.72 7.34
CA LEU A 385 -10.92 9.90 7.05
C LEU A 385 -10.18 11.23 7.28
N SER A 386 -9.15 11.26 8.13
CA SER A 386 -8.25 12.42 8.27
C SER A 386 -7.52 12.74 6.97
N ARG A 387 -7.26 11.73 6.13
CA ARG A 387 -6.66 11.88 4.79
C ARG A 387 -7.46 12.84 3.90
N LEU A 388 -8.79 12.68 3.85
CA LEU A 388 -9.68 13.53 3.05
C LEU A 388 -9.49 15.00 3.42
N ARG A 389 -9.48 15.27 4.71
CA ARG A 389 -9.35 16.62 5.26
C ARG A 389 -7.97 17.24 4.96
N LEU A 390 -6.90 16.44 5.01
CA LEU A 390 -5.54 16.88 4.73
C LEU A 390 -5.29 17.17 3.25
N PHE A 391 -5.79 16.33 2.33
CA PHE A 391 -5.45 16.46 0.89
C PHE A 391 -6.52 17.13 0.01
N LEU A 392 -7.80 17.19 0.43
CA LEU A 392 -8.89 17.73 -0.39
C LEU A 392 -9.56 18.98 0.22
N SER A 393 -8.78 19.83 0.92
CA SER A 393 -9.27 21.11 1.47
C SER A 393 -9.18 22.27 0.46
N PRO A 394 -10.00 23.34 0.62
CA PRO A 394 -11.06 23.53 1.61
C PRO A 394 -12.47 23.26 1.06
N GLY A 395 -13.36 22.66 1.87
CA GLY A 395 -14.81 22.62 1.58
C GLY A 395 -15.49 21.25 1.51
N TYR A 396 -14.95 20.19 2.12
CA TYR A 396 -15.62 18.88 2.14
C TYR A 396 -16.96 18.95 2.94
N PRO A 397 -18.09 18.41 2.44
CA PRO A 397 -19.27 18.18 3.28
C PRO A 397 -18.95 17.37 4.54
N TYR A 398 -19.67 17.63 5.63
CA TYR A 398 -19.47 16.99 6.94
C TYR A 398 -18.14 17.32 7.65
N GLU A 399 -17.50 18.46 7.32
CA GLU A 399 -16.26 18.96 7.95
C GLU A 399 -16.28 18.94 9.49
N GLU A 400 -17.42 19.13 10.15
CA GLU A 400 -17.51 19.05 11.62
C GLU A 400 -17.03 17.69 12.17
N ILE A 401 -17.48 16.59 11.56
CA ILE A 401 -17.11 15.23 11.99
C ILE A 401 -15.74 14.84 11.45
N LEU A 402 -15.37 15.26 10.23
CA LEU A 402 -14.02 15.05 9.69
C LEU A 402 -12.95 15.74 10.55
N ARG A 403 -13.18 17.00 10.96
CA ARG A 403 -12.35 17.72 11.92
C ARG A 403 -12.30 17.03 13.28
N THR A 404 -13.40 16.45 13.73
CA THR A 404 -13.45 15.74 15.01
C THR A 404 -12.66 14.43 14.96
N PHE A 405 -12.77 13.65 13.88
CA PHE A 405 -11.95 12.46 13.64
C PHE A 405 -10.45 12.81 13.47
N HIS A 406 -10.13 13.92 12.84
CA HIS A 406 -8.75 14.42 12.76
C HIS A 406 -8.18 14.82 14.13
N ASN A 407 -8.97 15.52 14.96
CA ASN A 407 -8.58 15.84 16.34
C ASN A 407 -8.42 14.58 17.20
N GLN A 408 -9.26 13.57 17.00
CA GLN A 408 -9.15 12.27 17.67
C GLN A 408 -7.92 11.49 17.22
N THR A 409 -7.61 11.53 15.93
CA THR A 409 -6.36 10.99 15.37
C THR A 409 -5.16 11.62 16.06
N ASN A 410 -5.10 12.96 16.16
CA ASN A 410 -4.04 13.66 16.90
C ASN A 410 -3.91 13.13 18.34
N VAL A 411 -5.02 12.93 19.06
CA VAL A 411 -5.02 12.37 20.44
C VAL A 411 -4.50 10.93 20.49
N VAL A 412 -4.85 10.07 19.53
CA VAL A 412 -4.32 8.69 19.42
C VAL A 412 -2.83 8.70 19.10
N MET A 413 -2.36 9.60 18.23
CA MET A 413 -0.94 9.73 17.91
C MET A 413 -0.12 10.22 19.11
N CYS A 414 -0.70 11.06 19.96
CA CYS A 414 -0.12 11.39 21.27
C CYS A 414 -0.08 10.19 22.22
N SER A 415 -1.14 9.38 22.31
CA SER A 415 -1.21 8.25 23.24
C SER A 415 -0.18 7.14 22.97
N TYR A 416 0.34 7.07 21.75
CA TYR A 416 1.45 6.20 21.38
C TYR A 416 2.83 6.68 21.87
N LEU A 417 3.04 7.99 22.07
CA LEU A 417 4.36 8.50 22.45
C LEU A 417 4.69 8.13 23.92
N PRO A 418 5.95 7.77 24.25
CA PRO A 418 6.32 7.24 25.56
C PRO A 418 6.18 8.25 26.72
N PHE A 419 5.94 9.53 26.41
CA PHE A 419 5.72 10.61 27.38
C PHE A 419 4.28 10.61 27.95
N PHE A 420 3.35 9.85 27.35
CA PHE A 420 1.95 9.79 27.76
C PHE A 420 1.65 8.45 28.44
N THR A 421 0.89 8.51 29.54
CA THR A 421 0.54 7.34 30.37
C THR A 421 -0.70 6.57 29.87
N SER A 422 -1.12 6.79 28.61
CA SER A 422 -2.29 6.14 28.03
C SER A 422 -2.13 4.63 27.84
N PHE A 423 -0.92 4.19 27.48
CA PHE A 423 -0.57 2.78 27.37
C PHE A 423 0.70 2.49 28.17
N ASN A 424 0.69 1.39 28.93
CA ASN A 424 1.88 0.90 29.60
C ASN A 424 2.92 0.43 28.57
N ARG A 425 4.17 0.35 28.99
CA ARG A 425 5.26 -0.26 28.23
C ARG A 425 5.96 -1.35 29.03
N THR A 426 6.48 -2.36 28.34
CA THR A 426 7.41 -3.33 28.94
C THR A 426 8.74 -2.65 29.30
N LYS A 427 9.63 -3.33 30.03
CA LYS A 427 10.96 -2.78 30.36
C LYS A 427 11.83 -2.62 29.11
N GLY A 428 11.65 -3.50 28.12
CA GLY A 428 12.23 -3.39 26.80
C GLY A 428 11.57 -2.36 25.87
N GLY A 429 10.56 -1.62 26.32
CA GLY A 429 9.96 -0.51 25.59
C GLY A 429 8.79 -0.86 24.66
N LEU A 430 8.33 -2.12 24.63
CA LEU A 430 7.16 -2.54 23.84
C LEU A 430 5.87 -1.94 24.40
N ILE A 431 5.03 -1.32 23.55
CA ILE A 431 3.74 -0.75 23.94
C ILE A 431 2.67 -1.84 24.23
N GLN A 432 1.97 -1.72 25.35
CA GLN A 432 0.98 -2.71 25.83
C GLN A 432 -0.44 -2.31 25.45
N LEU A 433 -0.71 -2.25 24.14
CA LEU A 433 -2.02 -1.88 23.58
C LEU A 433 -3.15 -2.84 23.95
N ASN A 434 -2.83 -4.07 24.32
CA ASN A 434 -3.78 -5.07 24.83
C ASN A 434 -3.83 -5.12 26.37
N HIS A 435 -3.30 -4.11 27.06
CA HIS A 435 -3.22 -4.03 28.53
C HIS A 435 -2.47 -5.19 29.21
N GLY A 436 -1.47 -5.76 28.53
CA GLY A 436 -0.62 -6.83 29.08
C GLY A 436 -1.25 -8.22 29.06
N ARG A 437 -2.34 -8.39 28.29
CA ARG A 437 -2.87 -9.70 27.88
C ARG A 437 -1.88 -10.42 26.95
N PRO A 438 -2.05 -11.73 26.67
CA PRO A 438 -1.29 -12.44 25.64
C PRO A 438 -1.42 -11.85 24.23
N GLN A 439 -0.54 -12.28 23.33
CA GLN A 439 -0.54 -11.93 21.90
C GLN A 439 -0.48 -10.42 21.57
N PRO A 440 0.43 -9.63 22.17
CA PRO A 440 0.46 -8.17 21.99
C PRO A 440 0.86 -7.72 20.58
N LEU A 441 1.69 -8.48 19.85
CA LEU A 441 2.38 -7.94 18.67
C LEU A 441 1.45 -7.54 17.52
N GLN A 442 0.30 -8.19 17.36
CA GLN A 442 -0.70 -7.84 16.34
C GLN A 442 -1.20 -6.38 16.49
N TYR A 443 -1.34 -5.89 17.72
CA TYR A 443 -1.78 -4.52 17.99
C TYR A 443 -0.63 -3.53 17.79
N VAL A 444 0.58 -3.94 18.18
CA VAL A 444 1.81 -3.13 18.09
C VAL A 444 2.13 -2.79 16.63
N VAL A 445 2.07 -3.76 15.72
CA VAL A 445 2.31 -3.50 14.29
C VAL A 445 1.24 -2.60 13.67
N ASN A 446 -0.03 -2.75 14.07
CA ASN A 446 -1.10 -1.87 13.61
C ASN A 446 -0.88 -0.42 14.07
N ALA A 447 -0.46 -0.21 15.33
CA ALA A 447 -0.13 1.12 15.84
C ALA A 447 1.10 1.72 15.15
N ALA A 448 2.15 0.92 14.91
CA ALA A 448 3.34 1.35 14.17
C ALA A 448 3.01 1.76 12.72
N PHE A 449 2.15 1.00 12.04
CA PHE A 449 1.63 1.37 10.72
C PHE A 449 0.84 2.68 10.76
N LEU A 450 -0.15 2.81 11.65
CA LEU A 450 -0.97 4.04 11.74
C LEU A 450 -0.12 5.28 12.07
N ALA A 451 0.86 5.15 12.96
CA ALA A 451 1.77 6.25 13.30
C ALA A 451 2.64 6.68 12.11
N THR A 452 3.22 5.71 11.39
CA THR A 452 4.03 5.98 10.20
C THR A 452 3.18 6.62 9.09
N LEU A 453 2.01 6.06 8.82
CA LEU A 453 1.10 6.56 7.80
C LEU A 453 0.61 7.98 8.10
N TYR A 454 0.27 8.28 9.34
CA TYR A 454 -0.16 9.63 9.71
C TYR A 454 0.99 10.64 9.69
N SER A 455 2.21 10.24 10.08
CA SER A 455 3.41 11.04 9.84
C SER A 455 3.58 11.39 8.36
N ASP A 456 3.37 10.41 7.48
CA ASP A 456 3.52 10.59 6.04
C ASP A 456 2.40 11.44 5.46
N TYR A 457 1.18 11.35 6.00
CA TYR A 457 0.09 12.27 5.65
C TYR A 457 0.42 13.73 6.00
N LEU A 458 0.89 13.97 7.23
CA LEU A 458 1.29 15.32 7.67
C LEU A 458 2.44 15.86 6.81
N THR A 459 3.48 15.04 6.59
CA THR A 459 4.66 15.41 5.80
C THR A 459 4.28 15.70 4.34
N ALA A 460 3.44 14.85 3.74
CA ALA A 460 2.95 15.03 2.38
C ALA A 460 1.93 16.19 2.24
N ALA A 461 1.35 16.68 3.34
CA ALA A 461 0.51 17.88 3.40
C ALA A 461 1.29 19.12 3.91
N ASP A 462 2.61 19.12 3.77
CA ASP A 462 3.54 20.19 4.17
C ASP A 462 3.35 20.67 5.63
N THR A 463 2.86 19.77 6.48
CA THR A 463 2.53 20.02 7.88
C THR A 463 3.64 19.41 8.76
N PRO A 464 4.47 20.23 9.43
CA PRO A 464 5.72 19.76 10.07
C PRO A 464 5.52 18.90 11.32
N GLY A 465 4.29 18.77 11.82
CA GLY A 465 3.98 18.06 13.06
C GLY A 465 2.56 18.33 13.54
N TRP A 466 2.27 17.94 14.79
CA TRP A 466 0.98 18.16 15.43
C TRP A 466 1.15 18.52 16.92
N TYR A 467 0.05 18.93 17.56
CA TYR A 467 0.05 19.33 18.97
C TYR A 467 -0.54 18.24 19.87
N CYS A 468 0.15 17.96 20.97
CA CYS A 468 -0.33 17.14 22.07
C CYS A 468 -0.53 18.02 23.32
N GLY A 469 -1.73 18.59 23.44
CA GLY A 469 -1.99 19.65 24.41
C GLY A 469 -1.19 20.91 24.06
N PRO A 470 -0.42 21.50 24.98
CA PRO A 470 0.39 22.70 24.69
C PRO A 470 1.67 22.40 23.89
N ASN A 471 2.08 21.13 23.77
CA ASN A 471 3.39 20.76 23.25
C ASN A 471 3.32 20.36 21.76
N PHE A 472 4.19 20.93 20.94
CA PHE A 472 4.35 20.57 19.53
C PHE A 472 5.30 19.38 19.36
N TYR A 473 4.95 18.43 18.49
CA TYR A 473 5.77 17.29 18.12
C TYR A 473 5.92 17.21 16.60
N SER A 474 7.15 17.10 16.11
CA SER A 474 7.42 16.91 14.68
C SER A 474 7.00 15.52 14.20
N THR A 475 6.67 15.39 12.91
CA THR A 475 6.27 14.11 12.26
C THR A 475 7.24 12.95 12.56
N GLY A 476 8.55 13.24 12.57
CA GLY A 476 9.60 12.28 12.92
C GLY A 476 9.44 11.57 14.28
N HIS A 477 8.69 12.12 15.24
CA HIS A 477 8.40 11.43 16.51
C HIS A 477 7.52 10.18 16.31
N LEU A 478 6.61 10.19 15.33
CA LEU A 478 5.77 9.03 15.01
C LEU A 478 6.53 7.97 14.23
N ARG A 479 7.34 8.37 13.24
CA ARG A 479 8.26 7.43 12.58
C ARG A 479 9.20 6.80 13.60
N LYS A 480 9.76 7.59 14.52
CA LYS A 480 10.64 7.05 15.57
C LYS A 480 9.92 6.10 16.52
N PHE A 481 8.69 6.40 16.93
CA PHE A 481 7.87 5.45 17.67
C PHE A 481 7.71 4.13 16.89
N ALA A 482 7.28 4.19 15.63
CA ALA A 482 7.07 3.01 14.80
C ALA A 482 8.36 2.19 14.62
N GLU A 483 9.49 2.83 14.31
CA GLU A 483 10.83 2.23 14.30
C GLU A 483 11.09 1.45 15.60
N THR A 484 10.97 2.08 16.78
CA THR A 484 11.25 1.37 18.05
C THR A 484 10.39 0.12 18.26
N GLN A 485 9.15 0.11 17.74
CA GLN A 485 8.25 -1.03 17.89
C GLN A 485 8.56 -2.15 16.88
N ILE A 486 8.90 -1.80 15.63
CA ILE A 486 9.29 -2.78 14.62
C ILE A 486 10.70 -3.31 14.88
N ASP A 487 11.65 -2.48 15.29
CA ASP A 487 12.98 -2.91 15.76
C ASP A 487 12.88 -3.89 16.93
N TYR A 488 12.01 -3.62 17.91
CA TYR A 488 11.75 -4.57 19.01
C TYR A 488 11.27 -5.93 18.47
N ILE A 489 10.38 -5.94 17.47
CA ILE A 489 9.90 -7.17 16.82
C ILE A 489 11.00 -7.86 16.01
N LEU A 490 11.89 -7.10 15.36
CA LEU A 490 12.96 -7.64 14.51
C LEU A 490 14.21 -8.09 15.30
N GLY A 491 14.38 -7.66 16.56
CA GLY A 491 15.38 -8.20 17.47
C GLY A 491 15.92 -7.23 18.53
N GLY A 492 15.59 -5.94 18.45
CA GLY A 492 15.95 -4.87 19.39
C GLY A 492 15.19 -4.94 20.72
N ASN A 493 15.07 -6.13 21.29
CA ASN A 493 14.38 -6.42 22.55
C ASN A 493 15.34 -7.06 23.58
N PRO A 494 14.96 -7.18 24.86
CA PRO A 494 15.83 -7.73 25.91
C PRO A 494 16.33 -9.17 25.70
N LYS A 495 15.78 -9.92 24.74
CA LYS A 495 16.23 -11.27 24.38
C LYS A 495 17.17 -11.33 23.17
N GLY A 496 17.36 -10.24 22.44
CA GLY A 496 18.11 -10.25 21.18
C GLY A 496 17.56 -11.28 20.18
N MET A 497 16.24 -11.46 20.14
CA MET A 497 15.54 -12.47 19.34
C MET A 497 14.52 -11.79 18.42
N SER A 498 14.55 -12.08 17.12
CA SER A 498 13.48 -11.68 16.22
C SER A 498 12.23 -12.48 16.49
N TYR A 499 11.07 -11.83 16.63
CA TYR A 499 9.76 -12.47 16.67
C TYR A 499 9.20 -12.77 15.26
N VAL A 500 9.97 -12.51 14.20
CA VAL A 500 9.65 -12.91 12.82
C VAL A 500 10.48 -14.13 12.43
N VAL A 501 9.81 -15.25 12.19
CA VAL A 501 10.43 -16.54 11.93
C VAL A 501 11.27 -16.50 10.65
N GLY A 502 12.56 -16.85 10.75
CA GLY A 502 13.50 -16.81 9.63
C GLY A 502 14.06 -15.42 9.32
N PHE A 503 13.82 -14.40 10.15
CA PHE A 503 14.53 -13.12 10.13
C PHE A 503 15.64 -13.10 11.19
N GLY A 504 16.79 -12.50 10.86
CA GLY A 504 17.98 -12.51 11.72
C GLY A 504 18.54 -13.92 11.98
N ASN A 505 19.49 -13.99 12.91
CA ASN A 505 20.17 -15.25 13.28
C ASN A 505 19.48 -16.00 14.44
N HIS A 506 18.62 -15.32 15.19
CA HIS A 506 17.97 -15.83 16.40
C HIS A 506 16.47 -15.52 16.36
N TYR A 507 15.65 -16.56 16.18
CA TYR A 507 14.20 -16.47 15.99
C TYR A 507 13.52 -17.76 16.49
N PRO A 508 12.21 -17.74 16.81
CA PRO A 508 11.42 -18.90 17.24
C PRO A 508 11.49 -20.10 16.30
N ARG A 509 11.73 -21.29 16.86
CA ARG A 509 11.83 -22.56 16.13
C ARG A 509 10.71 -23.54 16.48
N HIS A 510 9.88 -23.23 17.46
CA HIS A 510 8.80 -24.09 17.96
C HIS A 510 7.44 -23.41 17.78
N VAL A 511 7.17 -22.89 16.58
CA VAL A 511 5.94 -22.16 16.22
C VAL A 511 4.70 -23.05 16.36
N HIS A 512 3.65 -22.58 17.02
CA HIS A 512 2.33 -23.23 17.13
C HIS A 512 1.63 -23.24 15.76
N HIS A 513 2.04 -24.16 14.88
CA HIS A 513 1.50 -24.25 13.53
C HIS A 513 1.55 -25.69 13.01
N ARG A 514 0.38 -26.25 12.67
CA ARG A 514 0.22 -27.66 12.29
C ARG A 514 1.06 -28.04 11.07
N GLY A 515 0.97 -27.25 9.98
CA GLY A 515 1.74 -27.49 8.76
C GLY A 515 3.26 -27.31 8.91
N ALA A 516 3.72 -26.55 9.90
CA ALA A 516 5.15 -26.31 10.14
C ALA A 516 5.78 -27.38 11.03
N SER A 517 5.03 -27.84 12.04
CA SER A 517 5.46 -28.85 13.02
C SER A 517 5.51 -30.28 12.48
N ILE A 518 4.67 -30.62 11.50
CA ILE A 518 4.62 -31.97 10.92
C ILE A 518 5.51 -32.03 9.65
N PRO A 519 6.46 -32.97 9.54
CA PRO A 519 7.39 -33.01 8.41
C PRO A 519 6.67 -33.34 7.09
N LYS A 520 7.13 -32.78 5.98
CA LYS A 520 6.68 -33.14 4.64
C LYS A 520 7.25 -34.49 4.20
N ASN A 521 6.60 -35.57 4.62
CA ASN A 521 6.93 -36.95 4.24
C ASN A 521 5.74 -37.67 3.60
N LYS A 522 5.98 -38.83 2.97
CA LYS A 522 4.95 -39.65 2.30
C LYS A 522 4.00 -40.40 3.28
N ILE A 523 3.98 -40.02 4.56
CA ILE A 523 3.15 -40.66 5.61
C ILE A 523 1.96 -39.74 5.89
N LYS A 524 0.72 -40.20 5.69
CA LYS A 524 -0.49 -39.49 6.13
C LYS A 524 -0.60 -39.57 7.67
N TYR A 525 -0.87 -38.46 8.34
CA TYR A 525 -1.18 -38.46 9.77
C TYR A 525 -2.68 -38.31 9.99
N ASN A 526 -3.27 -39.19 10.80
CA ASN A 526 -4.67 -39.06 11.25
C ASN A 526 -4.79 -38.04 12.39
N CYS A 527 -6.03 -37.72 12.81
CA CYS A 527 -6.37 -36.73 13.84
C CYS A 527 -5.45 -36.71 15.08
N LYS A 528 -5.13 -37.88 15.65
CA LYS A 528 -4.28 -38.00 16.84
C LYS A 528 -2.80 -38.27 16.52
N GLY A 529 -2.50 -38.82 15.34
CA GLY A 529 -1.15 -39.22 14.93
C GLY A 529 -0.14 -38.09 14.78
N GLY A 530 -0.60 -36.84 14.62
CA GLY A 530 0.29 -35.67 14.58
C GLY A 530 0.56 -35.01 15.94
N TRP A 531 -0.11 -35.39 17.03
CA TRP A 531 0.11 -34.78 18.35
C TRP A 531 1.55 -34.96 18.85
N LYS A 532 2.20 -36.08 18.48
CA LYS A 532 3.65 -36.30 18.70
C LYS A 532 4.55 -35.20 18.09
N TRP A 533 4.11 -34.54 17.02
CA TRP A 533 4.82 -33.41 16.39
C TRP A 533 4.49 -32.08 17.06
N ARG A 534 3.33 -31.98 17.73
CA ARG A 534 3.02 -30.86 18.60
C ARG A 534 3.88 -30.90 19.86
N ASP A 535 3.94 -32.07 20.49
CA ASP A 535 4.46 -32.26 21.85
C ASP A 535 5.97 -32.56 21.91
N THR A 536 6.64 -32.72 20.75
CA THR A 536 8.10 -32.94 20.71
C THR A 536 8.88 -31.66 21.04
N SER A 537 9.97 -31.81 21.80
CA SER A 537 10.95 -30.76 22.08
C SER A 537 11.89 -30.43 20.91
N LYS A 538 11.77 -31.11 19.77
CA LYS A 538 12.51 -30.78 18.54
C LYS A 538 11.88 -29.55 17.87
N SER A 539 12.70 -28.77 17.17
CA SER A 539 12.24 -27.66 16.33
C SER A 539 11.27 -28.12 15.25
N ASN A 540 10.44 -27.20 14.75
CA ASN A 540 9.58 -27.44 13.59
C ASN A 540 10.45 -27.89 12.40
N PRO A 541 10.13 -29.03 11.74
CA PRO A 541 10.89 -29.53 10.59
C PRO A 541 10.73 -28.64 9.35
N ASN A 542 9.66 -27.86 9.25
CA ASN A 542 9.47 -26.88 8.19
C ASN A 542 9.52 -25.47 8.79
N THR A 543 10.46 -24.63 8.33
CA THR A 543 10.52 -23.22 8.76
C THR A 543 9.35 -22.44 8.17
N LEU A 544 8.52 -21.85 9.03
CA LEU A 544 7.40 -20.99 8.64
C LEU A 544 7.90 -19.55 8.40
N VAL A 545 8.67 -19.35 7.33
CA VAL A 545 9.33 -18.06 7.04
C VAL A 545 8.31 -16.92 7.00
N GLY A 546 8.62 -15.84 7.72
CA GLY A 546 7.80 -14.63 7.77
C GLY A 546 6.71 -14.59 8.83
N ALA A 547 6.40 -15.71 9.49
CA ALA A 547 5.42 -15.72 10.56
C ALA A 547 5.87 -14.83 11.72
N MET A 548 5.04 -13.86 12.08
CA MET A 548 5.18 -13.11 13.33
C MET A 548 4.49 -13.90 14.42
N VAL A 549 5.24 -14.38 15.40
CA VAL A 549 4.63 -15.06 16.55
C VAL A 549 3.87 -14.06 17.42
N ALA A 550 2.91 -14.54 18.22
CA ALA A 550 2.13 -13.76 19.18
C ALA A 550 2.98 -12.80 20.06
N GLY A 551 4.19 -13.24 20.43
CA GLY A 551 5.21 -12.41 21.07
C GLY A 551 5.23 -12.50 22.60
N PRO A 552 5.91 -11.57 23.29
CA PRO A 552 6.22 -11.70 24.71
C PRO A 552 5.04 -11.38 25.63
N ASP A 553 5.22 -11.66 26.91
CA ASP A 553 4.36 -11.19 28.00
C ASP A 553 4.62 -9.72 28.35
N LYS A 554 3.84 -9.20 29.32
CA LYS A 554 3.92 -7.82 29.82
C LYS A 554 5.24 -7.45 30.54
N HIS A 555 6.20 -8.36 30.64
CA HIS A 555 7.49 -8.21 31.29
C HIS A 555 8.68 -8.59 30.37
N ASP A 556 8.48 -8.61 29.05
CA ASP A 556 9.47 -9.04 28.04
C ASP A 556 9.82 -10.55 28.11
N GLY A 557 9.05 -11.33 28.87
CA GLY A 557 9.16 -12.79 28.94
C GLY A 557 8.64 -13.44 27.66
N PHE A 558 9.36 -14.45 27.14
CA PHE A 558 8.95 -15.17 25.94
C PHE A 558 9.44 -16.62 26.01
N HIS A 559 8.59 -17.57 25.64
CA HIS A 559 8.92 -18.99 25.64
C HIS A 559 8.63 -19.58 24.26
N ASP A 560 9.69 -19.99 23.54
CA ASP A 560 9.61 -20.70 22.26
C ASP A 560 9.15 -22.16 22.49
N VAL A 561 7.87 -22.32 22.83
CA VAL A 561 7.24 -23.58 23.21
C VAL A 561 5.96 -23.76 22.40
N ARG A 562 5.97 -24.76 21.50
CA ARG A 562 4.90 -25.02 20.53
C ARG A 562 3.53 -25.26 21.15
N THR A 563 3.45 -25.86 22.32
CA THR A 563 2.16 -26.08 23.00
C THR A 563 1.56 -24.78 23.57
N ASN A 564 2.34 -23.69 23.63
CA ASN A 564 1.91 -22.40 24.17
C ASN A 564 1.67 -21.39 23.04
N TYR A 565 0.44 -21.40 22.52
CA TYR A 565 -0.03 -20.51 21.47
C TYR A 565 0.08 -19.02 21.85
N ASN A 566 -0.09 -18.67 23.14
CA ASN A 566 0.03 -17.30 23.64
C ASN A 566 1.39 -16.62 23.36
N TYR A 567 2.46 -17.40 23.17
CA TYR A 567 3.77 -16.92 22.72
C TYR A 567 4.02 -17.20 21.24
N THR A 568 3.67 -18.41 20.77
CA THR A 568 4.23 -18.97 19.52
C THR A 568 3.25 -19.12 18.35
N GLU A 569 2.00 -18.70 18.48
CA GLU A 569 1.03 -18.73 17.37
C GLU A 569 1.11 -17.46 16.50
N PRO A 570 1.24 -17.58 15.17
CA PRO A 570 1.08 -16.47 14.23
C PRO A 570 -0.37 -16.40 13.71
N THR A 571 -0.83 -15.21 13.31
CA THR A 571 -2.18 -15.01 12.73
C THR A 571 -2.14 -14.16 11.46
N LEU A 572 -3.09 -14.37 10.54
CA LEU A 572 -3.27 -13.54 9.34
C LEU A 572 -3.38 -12.04 9.68
N ALA A 573 -4.20 -11.70 10.67
CA ALA A 573 -4.44 -10.32 11.08
C ALA A 573 -3.16 -9.63 11.58
N GLY A 574 -2.37 -10.32 12.42
CA GLY A 574 -1.08 -9.80 12.91
C GLY A 574 -0.05 -9.66 11.79
N ASN A 575 0.08 -10.67 10.92
CA ASN A 575 1.03 -10.62 9.81
C ASN A 575 0.68 -9.57 8.74
N ALA A 576 -0.59 -9.23 8.55
CA ALA A 576 -1.01 -8.16 7.64
C ALA A 576 -0.61 -6.78 8.18
N GLY A 577 -0.81 -6.54 9.48
CA GLY A 577 -0.31 -5.34 10.15
C GLY A 577 1.22 -5.24 10.12
N LEU A 578 1.94 -6.36 10.26
CA LEU A 578 3.40 -6.40 10.11
C LEU A 578 3.84 -5.98 8.71
N VAL A 579 3.26 -6.56 7.66
CA VAL A 579 3.55 -6.20 6.26
C VAL A 579 3.29 -4.70 6.02
N ALA A 580 2.16 -4.18 6.50
CA ALA A 580 1.80 -2.77 6.36
C ALA A 580 2.81 -1.83 7.08
N ALA A 581 3.22 -2.16 8.30
CA ALA A 581 4.22 -1.37 9.04
C ALA A 581 5.62 -1.45 8.41
N LEU A 582 6.03 -2.64 7.94
CA LEU A 582 7.32 -2.84 7.29
C LEU A 582 7.44 -2.02 6.00
N VAL A 583 6.45 -2.07 5.11
CA VAL A 583 6.53 -1.31 3.85
C VAL A 583 6.51 0.22 4.08
N ALA A 584 5.80 0.69 5.11
CA ALA A 584 5.77 2.10 5.48
C ALA A 584 7.15 2.62 5.95
N LEU A 585 7.90 1.78 6.68
CA LEU A 585 9.26 2.06 7.16
C LEU A 585 10.38 1.74 6.16
N SER A 586 10.14 0.83 5.19
CA SER A 586 11.11 0.39 4.18
C SER A 586 11.53 1.50 3.22
N GLY A 587 12.73 1.34 2.63
CA GLY A 587 13.24 2.22 1.59
C GLY A 587 13.62 3.63 2.06
N ASP A 588 13.95 4.49 1.11
CA ASP A 588 14.34 5.87 1.38
C ASP A 588 13.16 6.70 1.91
N THR A 589 13.45 7.68 2.78
CA THR A 589 12.44 8.62 3.30
C THR A 589 11.89 9.54 2.22
N ASP A 590 12.64 9.73 1.13
CA ASP A 590 12.25 10.56 -0.01
C ASP A 590 11.16 9.89 -0.89
N VAL A 591 10.94 8.57 -0.75
CA VAL A 591 9.84 7.86 -1.41
C VAL A 591 8.56 8.02 -0.58
N GLY A 592 7.89 9.16 -0.77
CA GLY A 592 6.62 9.49 -0.12
C GLY A 592 5.42 8.62 -0.55
N ILE A 593 4.28 8.83 0.11
CA ILE A 593 3.02 8.13 -0.18
C ILE A 593 2.39 8.52 -1.52
N ASP A 594 1.63 7.60 -2.12
CA ASP A 594 0.77 7.91 -3.26
C ASP A 594 -0.41 8.79 -2.80
N LYS A 595 -0.36 10.09 -3.12
CA LYS A 595 -1.43 11.05 -2.84
C LYS A 595 -2.72 10.75 -3.62
N ASN A 596 -2.62 10.18 -4.83
CA ASN A 596 -3.64 10.26 -5.87
C ASN A 596 -4.48 8.98 -6.03
N THR A 597 -3.88 7.79 -5.90
CA THR A 597 -4.57 6.53 -6.21
C THR A 597 -5.82 6.30 -5.36
N MET A 598 -5.82 6.68 -4.08
CA MET A 598 -6.99 6.54 -3.21
C MET A 598 -8.18 7.40 -3.66
N PHE A 599 -7.95 8.51 -4.37
CA PHE A 599 -8.99 9.42 -4.84
C PHE A 599 -9.41 9.16 -6.30
N SER A 600 -8.92 8.11 -6.97
CA SER A 600 -9.14 7.95 -8.43
C SER A 600 -10.60 7.75 -8.86
N ALA A 601 -11.49 7.37 -7.94
CA ALA A 601 -12.94 7.31 -8.18
C ALA A 601 -13.72 8.47 -7.51
N VAL A 602 -13.05 9.32 -6.73
CA VAL A 602 -13.68 10.46 -6.06
C VAL A 602 -13.80 11.62 -7.05
N PRO A 603 -15.00 12.17 -7.29
CA PRO A 603 -15.17 13.28 -8.22
C PRO A 603 -14.48 14.56 -7.71
N PRO A 604 -13.92 15.40 -8.60
CA PRO A 604 -13.42 16.72 -8.23
C PRO A 604 -14.54 17.55 -7.55
N MET A 605 -14.24 18.14 -6.40
CA MET A 605 -15.25 18.87 -5.61
C MET A 605 -15.46 20.32 -6.05
N SER A 606 -14.47 20.92 -6.71
CA SER A 606 -14.63 22.21 -7.37
C SER A 606 -15.25 21.99 -8.75
N PRO A 607 -16.16 22.87 -9.23
CA PRO A 607 -16.51 22.88 -10.63
C PRO A 607 -15.22 23.04 -11.45
N THR A 608 -15.10 22.31 -12.56
CA THR A 608 -14.04 22.54 -13.54
C THR A 608 -14.02 24.04 -13.89
N PRO A 609 -12.84 24.70 -13.89
CA PRO A 609 -12.75 26.08 -14.35
C PRO A 609 -13.46 26.24 -15.68
N PRO A 610 -14.21 27.34 -15.91
CA PRO A 610 -14.81 27.57 -17.21
C PRO A 610 -13.72 27.51 -18.29
N PRO A 611 -14.04 26.99 -19.49
CA PRO A 611 -13.07 26.98 -20.58
C PRO A 611 -12.53 28.41 -20.80
N PRO A 612 -11.24 28.56 -21.16
CA PRO A 612 -10.67 29.87 -21.39
C PRO A 612 -11.54 30.65 -22.39
N PRO A 613 -11.77 31.95 -22.18
CA PRO A 613 -12.59 32.75 -23.07
C PRO A 613 -12.07 32.60 -24.50
N ALA A 614 -12.99 32.54 -25.46
CA ALA A 614 -12.63 32.42 -26.87
C ALA A 614 -11.60 33.52 -27.24
N PRO A 615 -10.55 33.22 -28.03
CA PRO A 615 -9.54 34.19 -28.40
C PRO A 615 -10.19 35.47 -28.92
N TRP A 616 -9.90 36.59 -28.28
CA TRP A 616 -10.48 37.88 -28.65
C TRP A 616 -10.12 38.17 -30.11
N LYS A 617 -11.15 38.26 -30.96
CA LYS A 617 -11.02 38.71 -32.34
C LYS A 617 -11.27 40.22 -32.36
N PRO A 618 -10.28 41.02 -32.80
CA PRO A 618 -10.46 42.47 -33.00
C PRO A 618 -11.58 42.80 -33.98
#